data_AF-A0A2J6TWR7-F1
#
_entry.id   AF-A0A2J6TWR7-F1
#
_cell.length_a   1.000
_cell.length_b   1.000
_cell.length_c   1.000
_cell.angle_alpha   90.00
_cell.angle_beta   90.00
_cell.angle_gamma   90.00
#
_symmetry.space_group_name_H-M   'P 1'
#
loop_
_entity.id
_entity.type
_entity.pdbx_description
1 polymer ?
#
loop_
_entity_poly.entity_id
_entity_poly.type
_entity_poly.pdbx_seq_one_letter_code
_entity_poly.pdbx_strand_id
1 'polypeptide(L)' 'MAVKPPKRRSERLSRRKSTLINKAYELAELCNIDVALIIRNRQTGRYFTYNSVDLESWPPSKEQIASY' A
#
# COMPACT_ATOMS: atom_id res chain seq x y z
N MET A 1 12.41 27.51 -8.36
CA MET A 1 13.22 26.51 -7.63
C MET A 1 12.30 25.57 -6.86
N ALA A 2 12.31 24.27 -7.15
CA ALA A 2 11.49 23.31 -6.41
C ALA A 2 12.09 23.08 -5.02
N VAL A 3 11.36 23.47 -3.97
CA VAL A 3 11.73 23.22 -2.58
C VAL A 3 11.73 21.71 -2.36
N LYS A 4 12.93 21.11 -2.23
CA LYS A 4 13.05 19.70 -1.85
C LYS A 4 12.37 19.52 -0.49
N PRO A 5 11.40 18.59 -0.35
CA PRO A 5 10.77 18.37 0.93
C PRO A 5 11.83 18.00 1.96
N PRO A 6 11.71 18.46 3.22
CA PRO A 6 12.72 18.25 4.24
C PRO A 6 12.97 16.74 4.42
N LYS A 7 14.23 16.31 4.30
CA LYS A 7 14.69 14.90 4.35
C LYS A 7 13.97 14.05 5.41
N ARG A 8 13.78 14.60 6.62
CA ARG A 8 13.12 13.95 7.76
C ARG A 8 11.67 13.50 7.49
N ARG A 9 10.91 14.23 6.67
CA ARG A 9 9.51 13.88 6.35
C ARG A 9 9.45 12.69 5.39
N SER A 10 10.36 12.63 4.42
CA SER A 10 10.50 11.51 3.48
C SER A 10 10.85 10.23 4.22
N GLU A 11 11.81 10.29 5.15
CA GLU A 11 12.24 9.16 5.97
C GLU A 11 11.09 8.63 6.85
N ARG A 12 10.31 9.52 7.47
CA ARG A 12 9.14 9.13 8.26
C ARG A 12 8.09 8.39 7.42
N LEU A 13 7.81 8.88 6.21
CA LEU A 13 6.87 8.22 5.30
C LEU A 13 7.40 6.86 4.87
N SER A 14 8.68 6.78 4.48
CA SER A 14 9.30 5.54 4.05
C SER A 14 9.25 4.46 5.15
N ARG A 15 9.63 4.81 6.39
CA ARG A 15 9.58 3.92 7.55
C ARG A 15 8.16 3.41 7.82
N ARG A 16 7.17 4.32 7.91
CA ARG A 16 5.77 3.93 8.17
C ARG A 16 5.19 3.07 7.05
N LYS A 17 5.52 3.39 5.80
CA LYS A 17 5.10 2.60 4.63
C LYS A 17 5.67 1.19 4.71
N SER A 18 6.96 1.05 5.00
CA SER A 18 7.61 -0.26 5.16
C SER A 18 6.98 -1.07 6.29
N THR A 19 6.75 -0.45 7.46
CA THR A 19 6.05 -1.14 8.56
C THR A 19 4.65 -1.60 8.18
N LEU A 20 3.88 -0.77 7.46
CA LEU A 20 2.53 -1.12 7.05
C LEU A 20 2.53 -2.28 6.04
N ILE A 21 3.45 -2.28 5.08
CA ILE A 21 3.60 -3.39 4.12
C ILE A 21 3.96 -4.68 4.85
N ASN A 22 4.89 -4.63 5.81
CA ASN A 22 5.24 -5.81 6.61
C ASN A 22 4.04 -6.37 7.38
N LYS A 23 3.18 -5.50 7.93
CA LYS A 23 1.94 -5.95 8.60
C LYS A 23 0.92 -6.54 7.64
N ALA A 24 0.80 -5.99 6.43
CA ALA A 24 -0.04 -6.59 5.39
C ALA A 24 0.47 -7.97 4.97
N TYR A 25 1.79 -8.15 4.90
CA TYR A 25 2.44 -9.45 4.66
C TYR A 25 2.21 -10.44 5.80
N GLU A 26 2.49 -10.04 7.05
CA GLU A 26 2.23 -10.88 8.22
C GLU A 26 0.77 -11.34 8.30
N LEU A 27 -0.18 -10.45 8.00
CA LEU A 27 -1.60 -10.79 7.99
C LEU A 27 -1.93 -11.84 6.92
N ALA A 28 -1.37 -11.69 5.72
CA ALA A 28 -1.58 -12.66 4.65
C ALA A 28 -1.04 -14.05 5.02
N GLU A 29 0.20 -14.10 5.51
CA GLU A 29 0.88 -15.36 5.86
C GLU A 29 0.28 -16.04 7.11
N LEU A 30 0.06 -15.27 8.19
CA LEU A 30 -0.33 -15.85 9.48
C LEU A 30 -1.82 -16.19 9.55
N CYS A 31 -2.66 -15.53 8.76
CA CYS A 31 -4.11 -15.75 8.76
C CYS A 31 -4.61 -16.42 7.48
N ASN A 32 -3.73 -16.71 6.51
CA ASN A 32 -4.06 -17.32 5.22
C ASN A 32 -5.18 -16.57 4.50
N ILE A 33 -5.01 -15.25 4.35
CA ILE A 33 -5.94 -14.37 3.64
C ILE A 33 -5.25 -13.56 2.56
N ASP A 34 -5.99 -13.22 1.50
CA ASP A 34 -5.48 -12.33 0.45
C ASP A 34 -5.60 -10.86 0.86
N VAL A 35 -4.51 -10.11 0.72
CA VAL A 35 -4.40 -8.71 1.12
C VAL A 35 -3.91 -7.87 -0.06
N ALA A 36 -4.64 -6.79 -0.36
CA ALA A 36 -4.19 -5.74 -1.27
C ALA A 36 -4.20 -4.40 -0.55
N LEU A 37 -3.16 -3.60 -0.78
CA LEU A 37 -2.99 -2.29 -0.15
C LEU A 37 -2.63 -1.24 -1.20
N ILE A 38 -3.42 -0.17 -1.27
CA ILE A 38 -3.20 0.97 -2.16
C ILE A 38 -2.88 2.21 -1.33
N ILE A 39 -1.69 2.77 -1.51
CA ILE A 39 -1.22 3.94 -0.76
C ILE A 39 -0.98 5.10 -1.72
N ARG A 40 -1.78 6.17 -1.60
CA ARG A 40 -1.58 7.42 -2.35
C ARG A 40 -0.81 8.45 -1.54
N ASN A 41 0.37 8.85 -2.02
CA ASN A 41 1.05 10.03 -1.48
C ASN A 41 0.37 11.30 -2.00
N ARG A 42 -0.46 11.92 -1.16
CA ARG A 42 -1.22 13.15 -1.49
C ARG A 42 -0.34 14.32 -1.94
N GLN A 43 0.93 14.39 -1.52
CA GLN A 43 1.82 15.49 -1.89
C GLN A 43 2.39 15.33 -3.29
N THR A 44 2.69 14.09 -3.68
CA THR A 44 3.35 13.79 -4.97
C THR A 44 2.40 13.22 -6.01
N GLY A 45 1.17 12.89 -5.62
CA GLY A 45 0.21 12.14 -6.44
C GLY A 45 0.55 10.65 -6.65
N ARG A 46 1.78 10.23 -6.34
CA ARG A 46 2.26 8.86 -6.56
C ARG A 46 1.49 7.82 -5.76
N TYR A 47 1.25 6.68 -6.39
CA TYR A 47 0.68 5.50 -5.77
C TYR A 47 1.77 4.48 -5.48
N PHE A 48 1.59 3.73 -4.40
CA PHE A 48 2.32 2.52 -4.09
C PHE A 48 1.29 1.43 -3.85
N THR A 49 1.55 0.25 -4.40
CA THR A 49 0.69 -0.92 -4.23
C THR A 49 1.47 -2.05 -3.58
N TYR A 50 0.75 -2.87 -2.83
CA TYR A 50 1.20 -4.15 -2.33
C TYR A 50 0.06 -5.15 -2.54
N ASN A 51 0.38 -6.32 -3.07
CA ASN A 51 -0.54 -7.44 -3.21
C ASN A 51 0.13 -8.67 -2.61
N SER A 52 -0.59 -9.44 -1.80
CA SER A 52 -0.11 -10.72 -1.26
C SER A 52 -0.04 -11.82 -2.31
N VAL A 53 -0.87 -11.70 -3.36
CA VAL A 53 -0.96 -12.67 -4.46
C VAL A 53 -0.80 -11.99 -5.81
N ASP A 54 -0.17 -12.71 -6.73
CA ASP A 54 0.04 -12.29 -8.11
C ASP A 54 -1.03 -12.95 -9.01
N LEU A 55 -2.27 -12.47 -8.87
CA LEU A 55 -3.41 -12.90 -9.68
C LEU A 55 -3.86 -11.74 -10.56
N GLU A 56 -4.10 -11.98 -11.85
CA GLU A 56 -4.55 -10.95 -12.79
C GLU A 56 -5.86 -10.26 -12.35
N SER A 57 -6.73 -10.99 -11.65
CA SER A 57 -8.02 -10.48 -11.15
C SER A 57 -7.96 -9.94 -9.72
N TRP A 58 -6.77 -9.78 -9.13
CA TRP A 58 -6.58 -9.29 -7.77
C TRP A 58 -5.84 -7.93 -7.74
N PRO A 59 -6.30 -6.96 -6.93
CA PRO A 59 -7.54 -6.97 -6.15
C PRO A 59 -8.79 -6.77 -7.03
N PRO A 60 -9.96 -7.21 -6.55
CA PRO A 60 -11.23 -6.89 -7.20
C PRO A 60 -11.47 -5.38 -7.28
N SER A 61 -12.28 -4.97 -8.26
CA SER A 61 -12.77 -3.60 -8.39
C SER A 61 -13.61 -3.19 -7.18
N LYS A 62 -13.79 -1.88 -6.96
CA LYS A 62 -14.64 -1.40 -5.86
C LYS A 62 -16.08 -1.88 -5.98
N GLU A 63 -16.57 -1.96 -7.21
CA GLU A 63 -17.90 -2.42 -7.56
C GLU A 63 -18.05 -3.91 -7.22
N GLN A 64 -17.03 -4.72 -7.51
CA GLN A 64 -16.99 -6.13 -7.13
C GLN A 64 -16.97 -6.31 -5.60
N ILE A 65 -16.19 -5.50 -4.88
CA ILE A 65 -16.13 -5.53 -3.40
C ILE A 65 -17.49 -5.18 -2.77
N ALA A 66 -18.19 -4.17 -3.30
CA ALA A 66 -19.46 -3.70 -2.74
C ALA A 66 -20.65 -4.64 -2.99
N SER A 67 -20.45 -5.69 -3.79
CA SER A 67 -21.49 -6.66 -4.15
C SER A 67 -21.56 -7.90 -3.25
N TYR A 68 -20.75 -7.95 -2.19
CA TYR A 68 -20.70 -9.00 -1.16
C TYR A 68 -21.01 -8.43 0.22
#